data_AF-A0A7X9FP31-F1
#
_entry.id   AF-A0A7X9FP31-F1
#
_cell.length_a   1.000
_cell.length_b   1.000
_cell.length_c   1.000
_cell.angle_alpha   90.00
_cell.angle_beta   90.00
_cell.angle_gamma   90.00
#
_symmetry.space_group_name_H-M   'P 1'
#
loop_
_entity.id
_entity.type
_entity.pdbx_description
1 polymer ?
#
loop_
_entity_poly.entity_id
_entity_poly.type
_entity_poly.pdbx_seq_one_letter_code
_entity_poly.pdbx_strand_id
1 'polypeptide(L)'
;SASPPALHLPWNIPFGAISLTIDPISALFLLPTFTLGAAAAVYGRGYLSAMAGKRNLGAHWFFFCLMLAGMALAVCATNAVLFLIAW
;
A
#
# COMPACT_ATOMS: atom_id res chain seq x y z
N SER A 1 -24.16 15.21 -5.51
CA SER A 1 -23.62 13.86 -5.74
C SER A 1 -22.15 13.99 -6.09
N ALA A 2 -21.25 13.76 -5.12
CA ALA A 2 -19.81 13.78 -5.39
C ALA A 2 -19.39 12.40 -5.90
N SER A 3 -19.05 12.30 -7.18
CA SER A 3 -18.46 11.07 -7.74
C SER A 3 -17.11 10.81 -7.05
N PRO A 4 -16.83 9.59 -6.56
CA PRO A 4 -15.53 9.28 -5.98
C PRO A 4 -14.43 9.48 -7.03
N PRO A 5 -13.25 9.99 -6.62
CA PRO A 5 -12.12 10.12 -7.53
C PRO A 5 -11.67 8.73 -7.99
N ALA A 6 -11.86 8.46 -9.28
CA ALA A 6 -11.43 7.23 -9.93
C ALA A 6 -10.31 7.53 -10.93
N LEU A 7 -9.19 6.83 -10.82
CA LEU A 7 -8.06 6.93 -11.74
C LEU A 7 -8.12 5.74 -12.69
N HIS A 8 -8.29 6.01 -13.99
CA HIS A 8 -8.28 5.00 -15.03
C HIS A 8 -7.06 5.22 -15.93
N LEU A 9 -6.08 4.32 -15.86
CA LEU A 9 -4.95 4.31 -16.79
C LEU A 9 -5.17 3.25 -17.87
N PRO A 10 -5.10 3.61 -19.16
CA PRO A 10 -5.14 2.65 -20.25
C PRO A 10 -3.88 1.79 -20.17
N TRP A 11 -4.05 0.48 -20.02
CA TRP A 11 -2.96 -0.46 -19.82
C TRP A 11 -3.08 -1.60 -20.84
N ASN A 12 -1.95 -1.97 -21.45
CA ASN A 12 -1.87 -2.82 -22.64
C ASN A 12 -2.04 -4.34 -22.32
N ILE A 13 -2.71 -4.70 -21.22
CA ILE A 13 -2.99 -6.10 -20.87
C ILE A 13 -4.48 -6.38 -21.16
N PRO A 14 -4.82 -7.44 -21.92
CA PRO A 14 -6.22 -7.82 -22.10
C PRO A 14 -6.86 -8.10 -20.74
N PHE A 15 -7.99 -7.45 -20.44
CA PHE A 15 -8.69 -7.42 -19.14
C PHE A 15 -8.00 -6.66 -17.99
N GLY A 16 -6.84 -6.05 -18.20
CA GLY A 16 -6.04 -5.43 -17.14
C GLY A 16 -6.03 -3.90 -17.19
N ALA A 17 -7.19 -3.22 -17.21
CA ALA A 17 -7.20 -1.77 -17.03
C ALA A 17 -6.76 -1.44 -15.59
N ILE A 18 -5.79 -0.53 -15.43
CA ILE A 18 -5.48 0.02 -14.10
C ILE A 18 -6.63 0.93 -13.72
N SER A 19 -7.57 0.40 -12.97
CA SER A 19 -8.67 1.15 -12.37
C SER A 19 -8.45 1.13 -10.86
N LEU A 20 -8.24 2.31 -10.30
CA LEU A 20 -8.14 2.53 -8.87
C LEU A 20 -9.29 3.45 -8.48
N THR A 21 -10.19 2.96 -7.63
CA THR A 21 -11.30 3.75 -7.09
C THR A 21 -11.15 3.79 -5.59
N ILE A 22 -11.18 5.00 -5.04
CA ILE A 22 -11.20 5.20 -3.60
C ILE A 22 -12.68 5.34 -3.20
N ASP A 23 -13.31 4.21 -2.89
CA ASP A 23 -14.65 4.17 -2.32
C ASP A 23 -14.60 4.37 -0.79
N PRO A 24 -15.72 4.79 -0.16
CA PRO A 24 -15.79 4.98 1.30
C PRO A 24 -15.37 3.74 2.09
N ILE A 25 -15.63 2.54 1.54
CA ILE A 25 -15.23 1.26 2.13
C ILE A 25 -13.70 1.11 2.07
N SER A 26 -13.07 1.31 0.90
CA SER A 26 -11.61 1.27 0.78
C SER A 26 -10.93 2.31 1.67
N ALA A 27 -11.52 3.51 1.83
CA ALA A 27 -11.03 4.53 2.75
C ALA A 27 -11.07 4.06 4.22
N LEU A 28 -12.15 3.35 4.63
CA LEU A 28 -12.27 2.75 5.96
C LEU A 28 -11.21 1.66 6.21
N PHE A 29 -10.79 0.92 5.19
CA PHE A 29 -9.70 -0.07 5.31
C PHE A 29 -8.29 0.55 5.20
N LEU A 30 -8.12 1.64 4.45
CA LEU A 30 -6.87 2.39 4.36
C LEU A 30 -6.50 3.05 5.68
N LEU A 31 -7.47 3.61 6.40
CA LEU A 31 -7.27 4.28 7.69
C LEU A 31 -6.49 3.41 8.70
N PRO A 32 -6.96 2.20 9.08
CA PRO A 32 -6.23 1.34 10.00
C PRO A 32 -4.93 0.83 9.38
N THR A 33 -4.88 0.54 8.07
CA THR A 33 -3.66 0.10 7.39
C THR A 33 -2.53 1.12 7.52
N PHE A 34 -2.81 2.40 7.25
CA PHE A 34 -1.83 3.46 7.43
C PHE A 34 -1.54 3.77 8.90
N THR A 35 -2.55 3.67 9.78
CA THR A 35 -2.36 3.89 11.22
C THR A 35 -1.43 2.83 11.82
N LEU A 36 -1.71 1.55 11.55
CA LEU A 36 -0.82 0.45 11.95
C LEU A 36 0.53 0.54 11.24
N GLY A 37 0.57 0.87 9.95
CA GLY A 37 1.81 1.07 9.20
C GLY A 37 2.68 2.17 9.80
N ALA A 38 2.09 3.29 10.19
CA ALA A 38 2.79 4.40 10.85
C ALA A 38 3.26 4.00 12.25
N ALA A 39 2.41 3.34 13.04
CA ALA A 39 2.79 2.83 14.36
C ALA A 39 3.94 1.81 14.27
N ALA A 40 3.86 0.88 13.33
CA ALA A 40 4.90 -0.11 13.06
C ALA A 40 6.19 0.54 12.55
N ALA A 41 6.10 1.59 11.73
CA ALA A 41 7.26 2.38 11.32
C ALA A 41 7.92 3.05 12.53
N VAL A 42 7.17 3.73 13.39
CA VAL A 42 7.72 4.39 14.59
C VAL A 42 8.38 3.38 15.51
N TYR A 43 7.72 2.24 15.78
CA TYR A 43 8.27 1.17 16.60
C TYR A 43 9.52 0.53 15.96
N GLY A 44 9.44 0.23 14.66
CA GLY A 44 10.52 -0.32 13.86
C GLY A 44 11.74 0.59 13.86
N ARG A 45 11.55 1.91 13.76
CA ARG A 45 12.64 2.90 13.84
C ARG A 45 13.40 2.81 15.15
N GLY A 46 12.68 2.75 16.28
CA GLY A 46 13.29 2.56 17.59
C GLY A 46 14.04 1.23 17.68
N TYR A 47 13.41 0.13 17.27
CA TYR A 47 14.01 -1.20 17.30
C TYR A 47 15.26 -1.34 16.41
N LEU A 48 15.18 -0.87 15.16
CA LEU A 48 16.28 -0.92 14.20
C LEU A 48 17.40 0.07 14.53
N SER A 49 17.09 1.20 15.17
CA SER A 49 18.13 2.14 15.65
C SER A 49 19.05 1.51 16.69
N ALA A 50 18.53 0.60 17.52
CA ALA A 50 19.34 -0.17 18.47
C ALA A 50 20.27 -1.19 17.78
N MET A 51 20.02 -1.52 16.50
CA MET A 51 20.85 -2.40 15.67
C MET A 51 21.60 -1.65 14.57
N ALA A 52 21.58 -0.31 14.59
CA ALA A 52 22.29 0.53 13.64
C ALA A 52 23.80 0.23 13.70
N GLY A 53 24.33 -0.32 12.60
CA GLY A 53 25.73 -0.74 12.48
C GLY A 53 25.95 -2.23 12.14
N LYS A 54 24.94 -3.09 12.33
CA LYS A 54 25.03 -4.53 11.99
C LYS A 54 24.20 -4.94 10.76
N ARG A 55 23.25 -4.11 10.33
CA ARG A 55 22.30 -4.46 9.26
C ARG A 55 21.96 -3.25 8.39
N ASN A 56 21.59 -3.51 7.14
CA ASN A 56 21.15 -2.49 6.19
C ASN A 56 19.74 -1.99 6.56
N LEU A 57 19.67 -0.91 7.34
CA LEU A 57 18.40 -0.28 7.73
C LEU A 57 17.62 0.23 6.51
N GLY A 58 18.30 0.81 5.52
CA GLY A 58 17.64 1.35 4.32
C GLY A 58 16.86 0.30 3.54
N ALA A 59 17.44 -0.89 3.34
CA ALA A 59 16.75 -2.00 2.68
C ALA A 59 15.52 -2.46 3.47
N HIS A 60 15.61 -2.53 4.80
CA HIS A 60 14.46 -2.90 5.65
C HIS A 60 13.30 -1.91 5.49
N TRP A 61 13.62 -0.62 5.55
CA TRP A 61 12.63 0.43 5.34
C TRP A 61 12.02 0.39 3.95
N PHE A 62 12.82 0.13 2.93
CA PHE A 62 12.34 -0.04 1.57
C PHE A 62 11.34 -1.19 1.46
N PHE A 63 11.69 -2.39 1.95
CA PHE A 63 10.79 -3.55 1.92
C PHE A 63 9.54 -3.34 2.77
N PHE A 64 9.66 -2.67 3.91
CA PHE A 64 8.51 -2.30 4.74
C PHE A 64 7.56 -1.34 4.02
N CYS A 65 8.09 -0.28 3.41
CA CYS A 65 7.30 0.65 2.61
C CYS A 65 6.67 -0.04 1.39
N LEU A 66 7.39 -0.95 0.73
CA LEU A 66 6.88 -1.72 -0.40
C LEU A 66 5.73 -2.64 0.03
N MET A 67 5.86 -3.34 1.15
CA MET A 67 4.81 -4.18 1.72
C MET A 67 3.57 -3.34 2.09
N LEU A 68 3.78 -2.19 2.75
CA LEU A 68 2.69 -1.30 3.12
C LEU A 68 1.98 -0.72 1.89
N ALA A 69 2.74 -0.37 0.83
CA ALA A 69 2.20 0.07 -0.44
C ALA A 69 1.40 -1.04 -1.13
N GLY A 70 1.89 -2.29 -1.12
CA GLY A 70 1.15 -3.46 -1.63
C GLY A 70 -0.19 -3.65 -0.93
N MET A 71 -0.23 -3.56 0.40
CA MET A 71 -1.48 -3.64 1.17
C MET A 71 -2.45 -2.49 0.83
N ALA A 72 -1.94 -1.26 0.69
CA ALA A 72 -2.77 -0.13 0.28
C ALA A 72 -3.32 -0.30 -1.15
N LEU A 73 -2.51 -0.82 -2.08
CA LEU A 73 -2.91 -1.14 -3.44
C LEU A 73 -3.97 -2.24 -3.48
N ALA A 74 -3.83 -3.30 -2.68
CA ALA A 74 -4.79 -4.40 -2.61
C ALA A 74 -6.17 -3.90 -2.14
N VAL A 75 -6.22 -2.94 -1.21
CA VAL A 75 -7.47 -2.34 -0.71
C VAL A 75 -8.14 -1.41 -1.73
N CYS A 76 -7.35 -0.76 -2.58
CA CYS A 76 -7.83 0.17 -3.62
C CYS A 76 -8.08 -0.51 -4.98
N ALA A 77 -7.68 -1.78 -5.14
CA ALA A 77 -7.79 -2.50 -6.39
C ALA A 77 -9.25 -2.75 -6.75
N THR A 78 -9.70 -2.23 -7.90
CA THR A 78 -11.07 -2.45 -8.38
C THR A 78 -11.21 -3.68 -9.26
N ASN A 79 -10.12 -4.41 -9.51
CA ASN A 79 -10.08 -5.61 -10.36
C ASN A 79 -9.24 -6.71 -9.71
N ALA A 80 -9.67 -7.97 -9.86
CA ALA A 80 -9.00 -9.13 -9.25
C ALA A 80 -7.53 -9.29 -9.68
N VAL A 81 -7.18 -8.89 -10.91
CA VAL A 81 -5.80 -8.93 -11.42
C VAL A 81 -4.89 -7.95 -10.65
N LEU A 82 -5.36 -6.73 -10.41
CA LEU A 82 -4.60 -5.74 -9.62
C LEU A 82 -4.46 -6.19 -8.17
N PHE A 83 -5.50 -6.80 -7.61
CA PHE A 83 -5.46 -7.40 -6.28
C PHE A 83 -4.39 -8.50 -6.19
N LEU A 84 -4.33 -9.41 -7.17
CA LEU A 84 -3.34 -10.49 -7.23
C LEU A 84 -1.91 -10.01 -7.45
N ILE A 85 -1.71 -8.90 -8.14
CA ILE A 85 -0.37 -8.29 -8.33
C ILE A 85 0.08 -7.58 -7.05
N ALA A 86 -0.86 -6.99 -6.30
CA ALA A 86 -0.58 -6.25 -5.08
C ALA A 86 -0.38 -7.15 -3.84
N TRP A 87 -0.91 -8.38 -3.89
CA TRP A 87 -0.81 -9.41 -2.84
C TRP A 87 0.48 -10.22 -2.95
#